data_AF-A0A177GET2-F1
#
_entry.id   AF-A0A177GET2-F1
#
_cell.length_a   1.000
_cell.length_b   1.000
_cell.length_c   1.000
_cell.angle_alpha   90.00
_cell.angle_beta   90.00
_cell.angle_gamma   90.00
#
_symmetry.space_group_name_H-M   'P 1'
#
loop_
_entity.id
_entity.type
_entity.pdbx_description
1 polymer ?
#
loop_
_entity_poly.entity_id
_entity_poly.type
_entity_poly.pdbx_seq_one_letter_code
_entity_poly.pdbx_strand_id
1 'polypeptide(L)'
;MSSSPPRYADMAPNHRRLISNWLFLLCFMLLGMIAIGGVTRLTGSGLSIMDWQPVSGFIPPLSHAEWERLFALYQTIPQYHLQHEGFGLEGFQRIFWAEWIHRFWGRLMGLVLLLPLIWFTIRGMITRALALRLFVFFILGAMQGAIGWFMVASGFRPDSTAVEPVRLVLHLSAALALYLAILWTALSIRWPTPQVVTPSAEGTRTKRLVWLALCLICITIVAGGFTAGTHAGFVYNTFPLMDGHLIPTEYARLSPFWMNFGGQQGGHSV
;
A
#
# COMPACT_ATOMS: atom_id res chain seq x y z
N MET A 1 15.35 -37.38 -18.00
CA MET A 1 14.14 -37.49 -17.14
C MET A 1 13.57 -36.08 -16.95
N SER A 2 12.55 -35.72 -17.72
CA SER A 2 11.85 -34.45 -17.56
C SER A 2 10.77 -34.65 -16.49
N SER A 3 11.14 -34.51 -15.22
CA SER A 3 10.14 -34.42 -14.15
C SER A 3 9.44 -33.08 -14.34
N SER A 4 8.18 -33.11 -14.78
CA SER A 4 7.32 -31.93 -14.75
C SER A 4 7.44 -31.27 -13.37
N PRO A 5 7.55 -29.94 -13.28
CA PRO A 5 7.67 -29.29 -11.98
C PRO A 5 6.48 -29.72 -11.11
N PRO A 6 6.72 -30.12 -9.85
CA PRO A 6 5.66 -30.60 -8.97
C PRO A 6 4.56 -29.54 -8.90
N ARG A 7 3.33 -29.96 -9.24
CA ARG A 7 2.17 -29.08 -9.26
C ARG A 7 1.69 -28.95 -7.82
N TYR A 8 1.02 -27.85 -7.49
CA TYR A 8 0.39 -27.69 -6.17
C TYR A 8 -0.56 -28.86 -5.82
N ALA A 9 -1.03 -29.60 -6.82
CA ALA A 9 -1.82 -30.82 -6.67
C ALA A 9 -1.10 -31.93 -5.89
N ASP A 10 0.22 -31.99 -5.96
CA ASP A 10 1.06 -33.05 -5.35
C ASP A 10 1.28 -32.82 -3.84
N MET A 11 0.94 -31.64 -3.33
CA MET A 11 1.03 -31.31 -1.91
C MET A 11 -0.09 -31.98 -1.11
N ALA A 12 0.24 -32.45 0.10
CA ALA A 12 -0.75 -33.03 1.02
C ALA A 12 -1.93 -32.06 1.27
N PRO A 13 -3.19 -32.51 1.26
CA PRO A 13 -4.36 -31.63 1.37
C PRO A 13 -4.37 -30.74 2.62
N ASN A 14 -3.91 -31.26 3.76
CA ASN A 14 -3.76 -30.51 5.01
C ASN A 14 -2.71 -29.39 4.88
N HIS A 15 -1.55 -29.66 4.26
CA HIS A 15 -0.52 -28.65 4.00
C HIS A 15 -1.05 -27.54 3.11
N ARG A 16 -1.77 -27.88 2.02
CA ARG A 16 -2.38 -26.88 1.13
C ARG A 16 -3.32 -25.96 1.89
N ARG A 17 -4.20 -26.51 2.73
CA ARG A 17 -5.14 -25.71 3.53
C ARG A 17 -4.41 -24.79 4.51
N LEU A 18 -3.43 -25.32 5.24
CA LEU A 18 -2.66 -24.54 6.20
C LEU A 18 -1.91 -23.38 5.53
N ILE A 19 -1.16 -23.66 4.46
CA ILE A 19 -0.35 -22.67 3.75
C ILE A 19 -1.25 -21.62 3.09
N SER A 20 -2.33 -22.02 2.43
CA SER A 20 -3.25 -21.05 1.81
C SER A 20 -4.00 -20.20 2.85
N ASN A 21 -4.41 -20.74 4.00
CA ASN A 21 -5.00 -19.96 5.10
C ASN A 21 -4.01 -18.91 5.62
N TRP A 22 -2.74 -19.28 5.77
CA TRP A 22 -1.68 -18.36 6.15
C TRP A 22 -1.47 -17.25 5.09
N LEU A 23 -1.49 -17.59 3.80
CA LEU A 23 -1.43 -16.57 2.74
C LEU A 23 -2.70 -15.68 2.71
N PHE A 24 -3.89 -16.21 3.01
CA PHE A 24 -5.09 -15.41 3.16
C PHE A 24 -5.02 -14.46 4.37
N LEU A 25 -4.42 -14.89 5.48
CA LEU A 25 -4.11 -14.01 6.61
C LEU A 25 -3.19 -12.87 6.16
N LEU A 26 -2.14 -13.14 5.39
CA LEU A 26 -1.27 -12.09 4.82
C LEU A 26 -2.04 -11.15 3.88
N CYS A 27 -2.95 -11.66 3.05
CA CYS A 27 -3.85 -10.84 2.23
C CYS A 27 -4.73 -9.92 3.10
N PHE A 28 -5.32 -10.45 4.16
CA PHE A 28 -6.11 -9.66 5.12
C PHE A 28 -5.26 -8.57 5.77
N MET A 29 -4.04 -8.91 6.21
CA MET A 29 -3.10 -7.94 6.78
C MET A 29 -2.69 -6.87 5.76
N LEU A 30 -2.51 -7.22 4.48
CA LEU A 30 -2.22 -6.25 3.40
C LEU A 30 -3.39 -5.28 3.17
N LEU A 31 -4.64 -5.76 3.19
CA LEU A 31 -5.81 -4.88 3.13
C LEU A 31 -5.86 -3.94 4.34
N GLY A 32 -5.58 -4.48 5.54
CA GLY A 32 -5.42 -3.67 6.75
C GLY A 32 -4.31 -2.62 6.62
N MET A 33 -3.16 -2.98 6.05
CA MET A 33 -2.04 -2.07 5.79
C MET A 33 -2.47 -0.92 4.88
N ILE A 34 -3.20 -1.19 3.80
CA ILE A 34 -3.73 -0.16 2.89
C ILE A 34 -4.69 0.77 3.62
N ALA A 35 -5.59 0.24 4.46
CA ALA A 35 -6.51 1.05 5.26
C ALA A 35 -5.78 1.94 6.28
N ILE A 36 -4.82 1.37 7.03
CA ILE A 36 -4.00 2.11 8.00
C ILE A 36 -3.17 3.19 7.30
N GLY A 37 -2.60 2.90 6.13
CA GLY A 37 -1.91 3.87 5.29
C GLY A 37 -2.84 5.02 4.84
N GLY A 38 -4.08 4.68 4.48
CA GLY A 38 -5.14 5.66 4.20
C GLY A 38 -5.40 6.59 5.38
N VAL A 39 -5.56 6.03 6.60
CA VAL A 39 -5.72 6.82 7.84
C VAL A 39 -4.50 7.71 8.09
N THR A 40 -3.29 7.17 7.95
CA THR A 40 -2.02 7.91 8.13
C THR A 40 -1.96 9.12 7.19
N ARG A 41 -2.47 8.97 5.97
CA ARG A 41 -2.52 10.08 5.00
C ARG A 41 -3.63 11.09 5.31
N LEU A 42 -4.84 10.62 5.60
CA LEU A 42 -6.01 11.48 5.87
C LEU A 42 -5.83 12.31 7.14
N THR A 43 -5.09 11.80 8.12
CA THR A 43 -4.76 12.52 9.36
C THR A 43 -3.52 13.42 9.25
N GLY A 44 -2.88 13.50 8.08
CA GLY A 44 -1.63 14.26 7.90
C GLY A 44 -0.41 13.66 8.60
N SER A 45 -0.53 12.45 9.13
CA SER A 45 0.47 11.81 9.99
C SER A 45 1.70 11.30 9.27
N GLY A 46 1.68 11.20 7.94
CA GLY A 46 2.73 10.51 7.16
C GLY A 46 4.13 11.13 7.18
N LEU A 47 4.36 12.23 7.90
CA LEU A 47 5.66 12.92 8.05
C LEU A 47 6.10 13.05 9.52
N SER A 48 5.35 12.46 10.47
CA SER A 48 5.61 12.57 11.90
C SER A 48 6.87 11.83 12.38
N ILE A 49 7.30 10.79 11.66
CA ILE A 49 8.49 9.98 12.00
C ILE A 49 9.58 10.20 10.96
N MET A 50 10.54 11.05 11.32
CA MET A 50 11.70 11.38 10.49
C MET A 50 12.82 10.35 10.57
N ASP A 51 13.03 9.77 11.75
CA ASP A 51 14.08 8.78 11.97
C ASP A 51 13.67 7.42 11.40
N TRP A 52 14.39 6.98 10.36
CA TRP A 52 14.20 5.66 9.78
C TRP A 52 14.84 4.58 10.68
N GLN A 53 14.02 3.99 11.56
CA GLN A 53 14.43 2.94 12.51
C GLN A 53 13.81 1.57 12.13
N PRO A 54 14.37 0.83 11.16
CA PRO A 54 13.75 -0.38 10.62
C PRO A 54 13.75 -1.57 11.61
N VAL A 55 14.68 -1.60 12.56
CA VAL A 55 14.78 -2.66 13.59
C VAL A 55 14.22 -2.20 14.94
N SER A 56 14.80 -1.17 15.54
CA SER A 56 14.44 -0.63 16.87
C SER A 56 13.04 -0.01 16.92
N GLY A 57 12.50 0.47 15.79
CA GLY A 57 11.18 1.10 15.72
C GLY A 57 10.00 0.16 15.99
N PHE A 58 10.24 -1.12 16.31
CA PHE A 58 9.21 -2.05 16.78
C PHE A 58 8.65 -1.65 18.16
N ILE A 59 9.44 -0.91 18.95
CA ILE A 59 9.06 -0.40 20.26
C ILE A 59 8.74 1.10 20.11
N PRO A 60 7.59 1.59 20.59
CA PRO A 60 7.28 3.02 20.57
C PRO A 60 8.11 3.77 21.64
N PRO A 61 8.15 5.11 21.62
CA PRO A 61 8.84 5.88 22.65
C PRO A 61 8.25 5.59 24.05
N LEU A 62 9.11 5.17 24.98
CA LEU A 62 8.71 4.77 26.33
C LEU A 62 8.99 5.82 27.41
N SER A 63 9.81 6.82 27.09
CA SER A 63 10.19 7.89 28.03
C SER A 63 9.77 9.25 27.50
N HIS A 64 9.52 10.19 28.42
CA HIS A 64 9.22 11.57 28.07
C HIS A 64 10.36 12.23 27.27
N ALA A 65 11.62 11.95 27.64
CA ALA A 65 12.78 12.46 26.94
C ALA A 65 12.85 12.01 25.47
N GLU A 66 12.48 10.77 25.15
CA GLU A 66 12.45 10.29 23.76
C GLU A 66 11.29 10.93 22.97
N TRP A 67 10.15 11.16 23.63
CA TRP A 67 9.04 11.91 23.05
C TRP A 67 9.44 13.34 22.69
N GLU A 68 10.13 14.05 23.59
CA GLU A 68 10.62 15.40 23.31
C GLU A 68 11.68 15.41 22.20
N ARG A 69 12.59 14.42 22.16
CA ARG A 69 13.59 14.30 21.09
C ARG A 69 12.94 14.15 19.72
N LEU A 70 11.96 13.26 19.59
CA LEU A 70 11.23 13.04 18.33
C LEU A 70 10.38 14.25 17.95
N PHE A 71 9.76 14.91 18.93
CA PHE A 71 9.03 16.14 18.67
C PHE A 71 9.96 17.26 18.20
N ALA A 72 11.13 17.42 18.80
CA ALA A 72 12.13 18.40 18.37
C ALA A 72 12.58 18.16 16.91
N LEU A 73 12.70 16.90 16.48
CA LEU A 73 12.94 16.57 15.06
C LEU A 73 11.76 17.00 14.19
N TYR A 74 10.53 16.70 14.59
CA TYR A 74 9.33 17.12 13.86
C TYR A 74 9.21 18.64 13.72
N GLN A 75 9.65 19.40 14.73
CA GLN A 75 9.68 20.86 14.68
C GLN A 75 10.64 21.42 13.63
N THR A 76 11.51 20.60 13.02
CA THR A 76 12.44 21.06 11.98
C THR A 76 11.85 21.08 10.57
N ILE A 77 10.66 20.48 10.36
CA ILE A 77 10.08 20.36 9.02
C ILE A 77 8.96 21.37 8.76
N PRO A 78 8.71 21.75 7.48
CA PRO A 78 7.70 22.75 7.14
C PRO A 78 6.29 22.38 7.60
N GLN A 79 5.94 21.09 7.67
CA GLN A 79 4.62 20.67 8.14
C GLN A 79 4.31 21.18 9.55
N TYR A 80 5.30 21.18 10.46
CA TYR A 80 5.09 21.74 11.80
C TYR A 80 4.81 23.25 11.71
N HIS A 81 5.68 24.00 11.06
CA HIS A 81 5.56 25.46 10.97
C HIS A 81 4.31 25.95 10.21
N LEU A 82 3.86 25.21 9.19
CA LEU A 82 2.77 25.64 8.32
C LEU A 82 1.40 25.09 8.74
N GLN A 83 1.34 23.99 9.48
CA GLN A 83 0.07 23.32 9.80
C GLN A 83 -0.14 23.05 11.29
N HIS A 84 0.93 22.85 12.06
CA HIS A 84 0.83 22.35 13.44
C HIS A 84 1.56 23.22 14.47
N GLU A 85 1.80 24.49 14.14
CA GLU A 85 2.47 25.42 15.03
C GLU A 85 1.67 25.57 16.32
N GLY A 86 2.34 25.38 17.46
CA GLY A 86 1.73 25.57 18.78
C GLY A 86 0.83 24.44 19.29
N PHE A 87 0.63 23.34 18.56
CA PHE A 87 -0.24 22.23 19.04
C PHE A 87 0.36 21.34 20.15
N GLY A 88 1.63 21.58 20.52
CA GLY A 88 2.35 20.92 21.60
C GLY A 88 2.66 19.43 21.38
N LEU A 89 3.29 18.82 22.40
CA LEU A 89 3.68 17.41 22.38
C LEU A 89 2.49 16.46 22.26
N GLU A 90 1.35 16.82 22.86
CA GLU A 90 0.12 16.01 22.77
C GLU A 90 -0.39 15.93 21.33
N GLY A 91 -0.39 17.05 20.60
CA GLY A 91 -0.74 17.08 19.18
C GLY A 91 0.19 16.19 18.36
N PHE A 92 1.49 16.27 18.62
CA PHE A 92 2.49 15.41 17.98
C PHE A 92 2.25 13.92 18.23
N GLN A 93 1.94 13.53 19.46
CA GLN A 93 1.65 12.12 19.80
C GLN A 93 0.46 11.57 19.00
N ARG A 94 -0.59 12.39 18.77
CA ARG A 94 -1.78 11.96 18.00
C ARG A 94 -1.42 11.57 16.57
N ILE A 95 -0.61 12.38 15.88
CA ILE A 95 -0.17 12.08 14.51
C ILE A 95 0.88 10.96 14.49
N PHE A 96 1.78 10.94 15.48
CA PHE A 96 2.81 9.91 15.60
C PHE A 96 2.22 8.49 15.63
N TRP A 97 1.14 8.27 16.38
CA TRP A 97 0.56 6.94 16.54
C TRP A 97 0.05 6.35 15.22
N ALA A 98 -0.58 7.14 14.37
CA ALA A 98 -1.06 6.65 13.08
C ALA A 98 0.11 6.14 12.22
N GLU A 99 1.18 6.94 12.12
CA GLU A 99 2.36 6.55 11.34
C GLU A 99 3.13 5.38 11.97
N TRP A 100 3.28 5.38 13.30
CA TRP A 100 3.94 4.29 14.01
C TRP A 100 3.19 2.97 13.83
N ILE A 101 1.85 2.96 13.97
CA ILE A 101 1.02 1.77 13.76
C ILE A 101 1.18 1.27 12.32
N HIS A 102 1.17 2.16 11.33
CA HIS A 102 1.39 1.79 9.93
C HIS A 102 2.75 1.09 9.72
N ARG A 103 3.83 1.68 10.25
CA ARG A 103 5.19 1.13 10.15
C ARG A 103 5.35 -0.18 10.94
N PHE A 104 4.75 -0.25 12.13
CA PHE A 104 4.72 -1.45 12.98
C PHE A 104 4.00 -2.60 12.28
N TRP A 105 2.84 -2.33 11.69
CA TRP A 105 2.05 -3.32 10.97
C TRP A 105 2.84 -3.92 9.80
N GLY A 106 3.55 -3.08 9.02
CA GLY A 106 4.44 -3.54 7.96
C GLY A 106 5.56 -4.46 8.47
N ARG A 107 6.18 -4.14 9.61
CA ARG A 107 7.20 -5.01 10.25
C ARG A 107 6.62 -6.34 10.72
N LEU A 108 5.45 -6.29 11.37
CA LEU A 108 4.74 -7.48 11.84
C LEU A 108 4.41 -8.41 10.66
N MET A 109 3.94 -7.87 9.54
CA MET A 109 3.71 -8.66 8.32
C MET A 109 4.97 -9.34 7.79
N GLY A 110 6.12 -8.66 7.85
CA GLY A 110 7.41 -9.24 7.52
C GLY A 110 7.72 -10.49 8.36
N LEU A 111 7.44 -10.46 9.67
CA LEU A 111 7.61 -11.61 10.56
C LEU A 111 6.58 -12.71 10.28
N VAL A 112 5.31 -12.34 10.07
CA VAL A 112 4.22 -13.27 9.74
C VAL A 112 4.48 -13.97 8.40
N LEU A 113 5.22 -13.34 7.48
CA LEU A 113 5.66 -13.97 6.24
C LEU A 113 6.92 -14.82 6.45
N LEU A 114 7.95 -14.28 7.09
CA LEU A 114 9.27 -14.92 7.15
C LEU A 114 9.29 -16.17 8.04
N LEU A 115 8.70 -16.11 9.25
CA LEU A 115 8.78 -17.20 10.21
C LEU A 115 8.08 -18.48 9.72
N PRO A 116 6.82 -18.42 9.23
CA PRO A 116 6.17 -19.60 8.67
C PRO A 116 6.85 -20.08 7.39
N LEU A 117 7.37 -19.17 6.55
CA LEU A 117 8.13 -19.56 5.34
C LEU A 117 9.34 -20.44 5.70
N ILE A 118 10.15 -20.01 6.69
CA ILE A 118 11.30 -20.79 7.18
C ILE A 118 10.82 -22.15 7.70
N TRP A 119 9.78 -22.14 8.54
CA TRP A 119 9.23 -23.37 9.13
C TRP A 119 8.72 -24.36 8.06
N PHE A 120 7.88 -23.92 7.12
CA PHE A 120 7.37 -24.76 6.04
C PHE A 120 8.49 -25.33 5.16
N THR A 121 9.55 -24.55 4.93
CA THR A 121 10.71 -24.96 4.13
C THR A 121 11.50 -26.06 4.84
N ILE A 122 11.85 -25.85 6.12
CA ILE A 122 12.62 -26.84 6.92
C ILE A 122 11.82 -28.14 7.09
N ARG A 123 10.50 -28.04 7.26
CA ARG A 123 9.61 -29.20 7.40
C ARG A 123 9.29 -29.91 6.06
N GLY A 124 9.82 -29.43 4.94
CA GLY A 124 9.55 -30.01 3.62
C GLY A 124 8.08 -29.93 3.18
N MET A 125 7.31 -28.99 3.74
CA MET A 125 5.87 -28.86 3.48
C MET A 125 5.58 -28.14 2.15
N ILE A 126 6.56 -27.43 1.61
CA ILE A 126 6.50 -26.70 0.35
C ILE A 126 7.62 -27.12 -0.59
N THR A 127 7.36 -26.99 -1.90
CA THR A 127 8.38 -27.23 -2.93
C THR A 127 9.41 -26.11 -2.94
N ARG A 128 10.63 -26.38 -3.43
CA ARG A 128 11.69 -25.37 -3.59
C ARG A 128 11.23 -24.18 -4.44
N ALA A 129 10.44 -24.43 -5.48
CA ALA A 129 9.89 -23.37 -6.35
C ALA A 129 8.91 -22.47 -5.59
N LEU A 130 8.03 -23.05 -4.76
CA LEU A 130 7.13 -22.26 -3.92
C LEU A 130 7.89 -21.49 -2.84
N ALA A 131 8.88 -22.10 -2.19
CA ALA A 131 9.73 -21.42 -1.22
C ALA A 131 10.43 -20.19 -1.83
N LEU A 132 11.02 -20.34 -3.02
CA LEU A 132 11.66 -19.23 -3.73
C LEU A 132 10.66 -18.12 -4.10
N ARG A 133 9.47 -18.48 -4.58
CA ARG A 133 8.40 -17.51 -4.90
C ARG A 133 7.97 -16.72 -3.66
N LEU A 134 7.77 -17.38 -2.53
CA LEU A 134 7.39 -16.74 -1.27
C LEU A 134 8.53 -15.89 -0.70
N PHE A 135 9.79 -16.31 -0.89
CA PHE A 135 10.95 -15.51 -0.56
C PHE A 135 11.03 -14.24 -1.42
N VAL A 136 10.72 -14.32 -2.73
CA VAL A 136 10.58 -13.13 -3.58
C VAL A 136 9.50 -12.20 -3.07
N PHE A 137 8.36 -12.71 -2.59
CA PHE A 137 7.34 -11.87 -1.96
C PHE A 137 7.84 -11.18 -0.69
N PHE A 138 8.69 -11.84 0.10
CA PHE A 138 9.34 -11.21 1.25
C PHE A 138 10.25 -10.07 0.83
N ILE A 139 11.08 -10.26 -0.22
CA ILE A 139 11.92 -9.20 -0.77
C ILE A 139 11.10 -8.04 -1.33
N LEU A 140 10.02 -8.32 -2.06
CA LEU A 140 9.11 -7.28 -2.57
C LEU A 140 8.40 -6.54 -1.43
N GLY A 141 8.04 -7.24 -0.35
CA GLY A 141 7.51 -6.63 0.87
C GLY A 141 8.53 -5.74 1.58
N ALA A 142 9.80 -6.16 1.67
CA ALA A 142 10.87 -5.31 2.20
C ALA A 142 11.10 -4.08 1.31
N MET A 143 11.03 -4.26 -0.02
CA MET A 143 11.10 -3.16 -0.99
C MET A 143 9.91 -2.18 -0.83
N GLN A 144 8.73 -2.63 -0.39
CA GLN A 144 7.65 -1.70 -0.03
C GLN A 144 8.08 -0.74 1.07
N GLY A 145 8.85 -1.20 2.07
CA GLY A 145 9.46 -0.32 3.06
C GLY A 145 10.31 0.77 2.40
N ALA A 146 11.22 0.39 1.50
CA ALA A 146 12.06 1.35 0.78
C ALA A 146 11.26 2.34 -0.08
N ILE A 147 10.20 1.89 -0.75
CA ILE A 147 9.29 2.78 -1.51
C ILE A 147 8.55 3.73 -0.56
N GLY A 148 8.08 3.24 0.59
CA GLY A 148 7.44 4.04 1.63
C GLY A 148 8.38 5.10 2.21
N TRP A 149 9.65 4.76 2.45
CA TRP A 149 10.69 5.74 2.82
C TRP A 149 10.85 6.82 1.76
N PHE A 150 11.02 6.41 0.51
CA PHE A 150 11.18 7.31 -0.63
C PHE A 150 9.98 8.25 -0.78
N MET A 151 8.77 7.75 -0.54
CA MET A 151 7.54 8.55 -0.49
C MET A 151 7.60 9.60 0.63
N VAL A 152 7.90 9.21 1.88
CA VAL A 152 7.97 10.12 3.03
C VAL A 152 9.05 11.20 2.83
N ALA A 153 10.22 10.81 2.32
CA ALA A 153 11.34 11.73 2.07
C ALA A 153 10.97 12.89 1.12
N SER A 154 9.95 12.75 0.29
CA SER A 154 9.47 13.83 -0.58
C SER A 154 8.79 14.99 0.16
N GLY A 155 8.22 14.71 1.35
CA GLY A 155 7.50 15.69 2.17
C GLY A 155 8.39 16.49 3.11
N PHE A 156 9.70 16.20 3.15
CA PHE A 156 10.68 16.98 3.91
C PHE A 156 11.31 18.14 3.11
N ARG A 157 10.85 18.36 1.87
CA ARG A 157 11.31 19.49 1.06
C ARG A 157 10.78 20.82 1.63
N PRO A 158 11.53 21.95 1.52
CA PRO A 158 11.16 23.22 2.16
C PRO A 158 9.77 23.75 1.79
N ASP A 159 9.29 23.42 0.60
CA ASP A 159 8.01 23.84 0.01
C ASP A 159 6.90 22.77 0.16
N SER A 160 7.08 21.78 1.03
CA SER A 160 6.20 20.62 1.11
C SER A 160 5.68 20.34 2.52
N THR A 161 4.40 20.03 2.63
CA THR A 161 3.72 19.62 3.88
C THR A 161 3.08 18.24 3.77
N ALA A 162 3.25 17.56 2.64
CA ALA A 162 2.66 16.27 2.33
C ALA A 162 3.56 15.47 1.38
N VAL A 163 3.34 14.15 1.33
CA VAL A 163 4.05 13.30 0.37
C VAL A 163 3.60 13.58 -1.06
N GLU A 164 4.52 13.43 -2.00
CA GLU A 164 4.28 13.64 -3.42
C GLU A 164 3.30 12.57 -3.99
N PRO A 165 2.25 12.97 -4.75
CA PRO A 165 1.21 12.04 -5.20
C PRO A 165 1.69 10.88 -6.07
N VAL A 166 2.68 11.09 -6.96
CA VAL A 166 3.22 10.01 -7.80
C VAL A 166 3.91 8.96 -6.92
N ARG A 167 4.70 9.36 -5.91
CA ARG A 167 5.31 8.41 -4.96
C ARG A 167 4.27 7.66 -4.13
N LEU A 168 3.21 8.33 -3.71
CA LEU A 168 2.08 7.70 -3.01
C LEU A 168 1.42 6.62 -3.88
N VAL A 169 1.10 6.95 -5.13
CA VAL A 169 0.46 6.04 -6.07
C VAL A 169 1.40 4.88 -6.45
N LEU A 170 2.70 5.13 -6.60
CA LEU A 170 3.71 4.09 -6.81
C LEU A 170 3.68 3.08 -5.65
N HIS A 171 3.68 3.56 -4.41
CA HIS A 171 3.63 2.72 -3.21
C HIS A 171 2.34 1.88 -3.16
N LEU A 172 1.19 2.53 -3.34
CA LEU A 172 -0.12 1.85 -3.38
C LEU A 172 -0.20 0.79 -4.50
N SER A 173 0.25 1.13 -5.71
CA SER A 173 0.20 0.25 -6.87
C SER A 173 1.10 -0.98 -6.69
N ALA A 174 2.29 -0.78 -6.12
CA ALA A 174 3.22 -1.87 -5.85
C ALA A 174 2.70 -2.78 -4.72
N ALA A 175 2.07 -2.21 -3.68
CA ALA A 175 1.38 -2.98 -2.65
C ALA A 175 0.20 -3.79 -3.21
N LEU A 176 -0.61 -3.19 -4.11
CA LEU A 176 -1.72 -3.86 -4.78
C LEU A 176 -1.22 -5.03 -5.67
N ALA A 177 -0.14 -4.83 -6.42
CA ALA A 177 0.47 -5.88 -7.23
C ALA A 177 0.95 -7.06 -6.36
N LEU A 178 1.58 -6.77 -5.21
CA LEU A 178 1.99 -7.81 -4.25
C LEU A 178 0.78 -8.54 -3.65
N TYR A 179 -0.28 -7.82 -3.28
CA TYR A 179 -1.53 -8.41 -2.80
C TYR A 179 -2.13 -9.38 -3.84
N LEU A 180 -2.25 -8.96 -5.10
CA LEU A 180 -2.77 -9.81 -6.17
C LEU A 180 -1.90 -11.06 -6.39
N ALA A 181 -0.57 -10.90 -6.33
CA ALA A 181 0.36 -12.03 -6.49
C ALA A 181 0.24 -13.04 -5.35
N ILE A 182 0.11 -12.58 -4.10
CA ILE A 182 -0.08 -13.45 -2.92
C ILE A 182 -1.45 -14.11 -2.98
N LEU A 183 -2.51 -13.35 -3.26
CA LEU A 183 -3.88 -13.86 -3.36
C LEU A 183 -3.97 -14.95 -4.44
N TRP A 184 -3.43 -14.68 -5.63
CA TRP A 184 -3.38 -15.65 -6.71
C TRP A 184 -2.65 -16.93 -6.30
N THR A 185 -1.54 -16.80 -5.57
CA THR A 185 -0.77 -17.94 -5.04
C THR A 185 -1.59 -18.72 -4.01
N ALA A 186 -2.28 -18.04 -3.09
CA ALA A 186 -3.14 -18.65 -2.08
C ALA A 186 -4.29 -19.46 -2.71
N LEU A 187 -4.98 -18.86 -3.69
CA LEU A 187 -6.05 -19.50 -4.46
C LEU A 187 -5.53 -20.73 -5.21
N SER A 188 -4.38 -20.60 -5.89
CA SER A 188 -3.75 -21.70 -6.65
C SER A 188 -3.32 -22.87 -5.77
N ILE A 189 -2.87 -22.60 -4.54
CA ILE A 189 -2.52 -23.65 -3.56
C ILE A 189 -3.78 -24.30 -2.99
N ARG A 190 -4.81 -23.50 -2.67
CA ARG A 190 -6.06 -24.00 -2.08
C ARG A 190 -6.83 -24.90 -3.06
N TRP A 191 -6.91 -24.49 -4.32
CA TRP A 191 -7.65 -25.17 -5.38
C TRP A 191 -6.75 -25.43 -6.60
N PRO A 192 -5.82 -26.41 -6.51
CA PRO A 192 -4.79 -26.62 -7.52
C PRO A 192 -5.27 -27.34 -8.78
N THR A 193 -6.46 -27.93 -8.73
CA THR A 193 -7.12 -28.60 -9.85
C THR A 193 -8.26 -27.69 -10.34
N PRO A 194 -8.08 -26.94 -11.44
CA PRO A 194 -9.16 -26.20 -12.05
C PRO A 194 -10.27 -27.18 -12.43
N GLN A 195 -11.52 -26.83 -12.16
CA GLN A 195 -12.63 -27.56 -12.77
C GLN A 195 -12.49 -27.41 -14.29
N VAL A 196 -12.59 -28.52 -15.02
CA VAL A 196 -12.58 -28.52 -16.48
C VAL A 196 -13.89 -27.88 -16.94
N VAL A 197 -13.86 -26.59 -17.23
CA VAL A 197 -14.97 -25.89 -17.85
C VAL A 197 -14.87 -26.12 -19.35
N THR A 198 -15.89 -26.73 -19.96
CA THR A 198 -15.96 -26.88 -21.41
C THR A 198 -15.95 -25.49 -22.06
N PRO A 199 -15.09 -25.24 -23.07
CA PRO A 199 -15.06 -23.95 -23.75
C PRO A 199 -16.44 -23.64 -24.35
N SER A 200 -17.09 -22.59 -23.85
CA SER A 200 -18.34 -22.07 -24.41
C SER A 200 -18.17 -20.60 -24.78
N ALA A 201 -19.00 -20.12 -25.73
CA ALA A 201 -19.03 -18.71 -26.10
C ALA A 201 -19.34 -17.82 -24.88
N GLU A 202 -20.28 -18.26 -24.04
CA GLU A 202 -20.64 -17.60 -22.78
C GLU A 202 -19.47 -17.58 -21.79
N GLY A 203 -18.78 -18.70 -21.58
CA GLY A 203 -17.62 -18.78 -20.69
C GLY A 203 -16.49 -17.86 -21.13
N THR A 204 -16.26 -17.76 -22.44
CA THR A 204 -15.27 -16.83 -23.01
C THR A 204 -15.67 -15.37 -22.78
N ARG A 205 -16.95 -15.03 -22.99
CA ARG A 205 -17.49 -13.68 -22.74
C ARG A 205 -17.38 -13.31 -21.26
N THR A 206 -17.80 -14.19 -20.35
CA THR A 206 -17.70 -13.98 -18.90
C THR A 206 -16.26 -13.74 -18.47
N LYS A 207 -15.31 -14.57 -18.95
CA LYS A 207 -13.88 -14.37 -18.67
C LYS A 207 -13.38 -13.00 -19.12
N ARG A 208 -13.78 -12.54 -20.31
CA ARG A 208 -13.42 -11.19 -20.81
C ARG A 208 -13.99 -10.07 -19.93
N LEU A 209 -15.26 -10.17 -19.55
CA LEU A 209 -15.91 -9.19 -18.68
C LEU A 209 -15.27 -9.14 -17.29
N VAL A 210 -14.90 -10.29 -16.71
CA VAL A 210 -14.18 -10.34 -15.43
C VAL A 210 -12.83 -9.65 -15.52
N TRP A 211 -12.04 -9.93 -16.57
CA TRP A 211 -10.75 -9.24 -16.77
C TRP A 211 -10.92 -7.73 -16.99
N LEU A 212 -11.94 -7.31 -17.75
CA LEU A 212 -12.26 -5.90 -17.94
C LEU A 212 -12.62 -5.23 -16.60
N ALA A 213 -13.48 -5.85 -15.80
CA ALA A 213 -13.87 -5.35 -14.49
C ALA A 213 -12.67 -5.23 -13.54
N LEU A 214 -11.78 -6.24 -13.52
CA LEU A 214 -10.56 -6.20 -12.71
C LEU A 214 -9.61 -5.07 -13.15
N CYS A 215 -9.46 -4.87 -14.46
CA CYS A 215 -8.68 -3.76 -15.01
C CYS A 215 -9.26 -2.41 -14.59
N LEU A 216 -10.58 -2.23 -14.71
CA LEU A 216 -11.28 -1.02 -14.31
C LEU A 216 -11.12 -0.75 -12.81
N ILE A 217 -11.26 -1.76 -11.95
CA ILE A 217 -11.02 -1.64 -10.50
C ILE A 217 -9.60 -1.14 -10.22
N CYS A 218 -8.59 -1.71 -10.89
CA CYS A 218 -7.20 -1.26 -10.70
C CYS A 218 -7.00 0.19 -11.14
N ILE A 219 -7.57 0.58 -12.28
CA ILE A 219 -7.55 1.97 -12.75
C ILE A 219 -8.23 2.89 -11.73
N THR A 220 -9.39 2.51 -11.20
CA THR A 220 -10.12 3.28 -10.19
C THR A 220 -9.32 3.44 -8.90
N ILE A 221 -8.62 2.40 -8.43
CA ILE A 221 -7.76 2.50 -7.24
C ILE A 221 -6.59 3.48 -7.48
N VAL A 222 -5.94 3.40 -8.64
CA VAL A 222 -4.84 4.30 -9.02
C VAL A 222 -5.35 5.74 -9.12
N ALA A 223 -6.48 5.96 -9.80
CA ALA A 223 -7.11 7.27 -9.91
C ALA A 223 -7.49 7.83 -8.54
N GLY A 224 -8.09 7.00 -7.66
CA GLY A 224 -8.40 7.37 -6.28
C GLY A 224 -7.16 7.75 -5.47
N GLY A 225 -6.04 7.05 -5.68
CA GLY A 225 -4.75 7.39 -5.08
C GLY A 225 -4.24 8.77 -5.51
N PHE A 226 -4.37 9.13 -6.79
CA PHE A 226 -4.06 10.48 -7.26
C PHE A 226 -5.01 11.52 -6.68
N THR A 227 -6.32 11.29 -6.72
CA THR A 227 -7.33 12.20 -6.15
C THR A 227 -7.08 12.47 -4.66
N ALA A 228 -6.74 11.44 -3.88
CA ALA A 228 -6.38 11.59 -2.47
C ALA A 228 -5.03 12.30 -2.30
N GLY A 229 -4.04 11.99 -3.14
CA GLY A 229 -2.71 12.60 -3.09
C GLY A 229 -2.74 14.11 -3.37
N THR A 230 -3.49 14.54 -4.38
CA THR A 230 -3.63 15.93 -4.79
C THR A 230 -4.66 16.72 -4.00
N HIS A 231 -5.39 16.07 -3.08
CA HIS A 231 -6.55 16.65 -2.39
C HIS A 231 -7.68 17.11 -3.35
N ALA A 232 -7.72 16.58 -4.58
CA ALA A 232 -8.70 16.98 -5.60
C ALA A 232 -10.16 16.69 -5.20
N GLY A 233 -10.38 15.79 -4.23
CA GLY A 233 -11.71 15.49 -3.70
C GLY A 233 -12.41 16.67 -3.03
N PHE A 234 -11.68 17.72 -2.62
CA PHE A 234 -12.27 18.92 -2.01
C PHE A 234 -12.67 20.01 -3.02
N VAL A 235 -12.31 19.85 -4.30
CA VAL A 235 -12.51 20.87 -5.34
C VAL A 235 -13.98 20.95 -5.75
N TYR A 236 -14.65 19.81 -5.92
CA TYR A 236 -16.06 19.74 -6.31
C TYR A 236 -16.82 18.79 -5.38
N ASN A 237 -17.75 19.33 -4.59
CA ASN A 237 -18.49 18.58 -3.57
C ASN A 237 -19.95 18.27 -3.99
N THR A 238 -20.23 18.29 -5.29
CA THR A 238 -21.53 17.94 -5.88
C THR A 238 -21.46 16.59 -6.60
N PHE A 239 -22.59 15.88 -6.70
CA PHE A 239 -22.71 14.60 -7.39
C PHE A 239 -24.07 14.50 -8.10
N PRO A 240 -24.16 13.92 -9.32
CA PRO A 240 -23.09 13.30 -10.11
C PRO A 240 -22.25 14.28 -10.94
N LEU A 241 -22.63 15.55 -10.97
CA LEU A 241 -21.95 16.61 -11.71
C LEU A 241 -20.96 17.35 -10.81
N MET A 242 -19.92 17.96 -11.39
CA MET A 242 -18.97 18.87 -10.74
C MET A 242 -19.44 20.32 -10.96
N ASP A 243 -20.12 20.88 -9.96
CA ASP A 243 -20.79 22.19 -10.00
C ASP A 243 -21.69 22.40 -11.23
N GLY A 244 -22.52 21.38 -11.52
CA GLY A 244 -23.46 21.42 -12.65
C GLY A 244 -22.86 21.01 -14.01
N HIS A 245 -21.57 20.68 -14.07
CA HIS A 245 -20.90 20.22 -15.29
C HIS A 245 -20.42 18.76 -15.19
N LEU A 246 -20.44 18.03 -16.31
CA LEU A 246 -19.84 16.68 -16.37
C LEU A 246 -18.30 16.73 -16.39
N ILE A 247 -17.75 17.73 -17.07
CA ILE A 247 -16.31 18.02 -17.13
C ILE A 247 -16.18 19.48 -16.69
N PRO A 248 -15.39 19.79 -15.64
CA PRO A 248 -15.17 21.17 -15.22
C PRO A 248 -14.60 22.02 -16.35
N THR A 249 -15.06 23.25 -16.46
CA THR A 249 -14.56 24.23 -17.45
C THR A 249 -13.05 24.46 -17.35
N GLU A 250 -12.50 24.17 -16.17
CA GLU A 250 -11.14 24.49 -15.77
C GLU A 250 -10.14 23.35 -15.97
N TYR A 251 -10.60 22.21 -16.51
CA TYR A 251 -9.81 20.99 -16.65
C TYR A 251 -8.64 21.11 -17.65
N ALA A 252 -8.73 22.01 -18.64
CA ALA A 252 -7.76 22.15 -19.72
C ALA A 252 -7.15 23.57 -19.81
N ARG A 253 -6.97 24.25 -18.66
CA ARG A 253 -6.47 25.63 -18.62
C ARG A 253 -5.00 25.78 -19.03
N LEU A 254 -4.15 24.78 -18.74
CA LEU A 254 -2.71 24.85 -18.97
C LEU A 254 -2.34 24.33 -20.37
N SER A 255 -1.41 25.02 -21.02
CA SER A 255 -0.80 24.61 -22.28
C SER A 255 0.71 24.43 -22.11
N PRO A 256 1.29 23.31 -22.56
CA PRO A 256 0.66 22.16 -23.21
C PRO A 256 -0.22 21.30 -22.27
N PHE A 257 -1.19 20.56 -22.85
CA PHE A 257 -2.26 19.84 -22.13
C PHE A 257 -1.75 18.96 -20.97
N TRP A 258 -0.57 18.33 -21.11
CA TRP A 258 -0.02 17.48 -20.06
C TRP A 258 0.36 18.21 -18.76
N MET A 259 0.51 19.55 -18.80
CA MET A 259 0.74 20.35 -17.59
C MET A 259 -0.46 20.32 -16.63
N ASN A 260 -1.68 20.08 -17.12
CA ASN A 260 -2.86 19.95 -16.26
C ASN A 260 -2.80 18.70 -15.34
N PHE A 261 -1.89 17.75 -15.60
CA PHE A 261 -1.69 16.57 -14.75
C PHE A 261 -0.55 16.72 -13.74
N GLY A 262 0.36 17.69 -13.93
CA GLY A 262 1.42 18.00 -12.97
C GLY A 262 0.90 19.04 -12.00
N GLY A 263 0.86 18.74 -10.70
CA GLY A 263 0.21 19.54 -9.65
C GLY A 263 0.80 20.92 -9.36
N GLN A 264 1.16 21.74 -10.37
CA GLN A 264 1.23 23.19 -10.22
C GLN A 264 -0.19 23.76 -10.30
N GLN A 265 -0.95 23.59 -9.21
CA GLN A 265 -2.00 24.55 -8.93
C GLN A 265 -1.30 25.75 -8.29
N GLY A 266 -1.08 26.79 -9.09
CA GLY A 266 -0.70 28.10 -8.60
C GLY A 266 -1.64 28.51 -7.47
N GLY A 267 -1.06 29.08 -6.42
CA GLY A 267 -1.76 29.39 -5.18
C GLY A 267 -3.06 30.15 -5.42
N HIS A 268 -4.15 29.57 -4.94
CA HIS A 268 -5.30 30.35 -4.51
C HIS A 268 -5.32 30.27 -2.99
N SER A 269 -4.89 31.36 -2.38
CA SER A 269 -5.28 31.74 -1.03
C SER A 269 -6.79 31.67 -0.91
N VAL A 270 -7.27 30.81 -0.02
CA VAL A 270 -8.54 30.96 0.71
C VAL A 270 -8.20 30.83 2.18
#